data_AF-A0A2D4JNP5-F1
#
_entry.id   AF-A0A2D4JNP5-F1
#
_cell.length_a   1.000
_cell.length_b   1.000
_cell.length_c   1.000
_cell.angle_alpha   90.00
_cell.angle_beta   90.00
_cell.angle_gamma   90.00
#
_symmetry.space_group_name_H-M   'P 1'
#
loop_
_entity.id
_entity.type
_entity.pdbx_description
1 polymer ?
#
loop_
_entity_poly.entity_id
_entity_poly.type
_entity_poly.pdbx_seq_one_letter_code
_entity_poly.pdbx_strand_id
1 'polypeptide(L)'
;PSCSSRWQSMCPLRQFRKLPEEVVKKIEKKNFPFERLYDLNHNEIGELIRMPKMGKTIHKYVHLFPKLELSVHLQPITRSTLKVELTITPDFQWDEKVHGSSEAFWILVEDVDSEVILHHEYFLLKAKYAQDEHLITFFVPVFEPLPPQYFIRVVSDRWLSCETQLPVSFRHLILPEKYPPPTELLDLQPLPVSALRNSAFEGLYQDKFPFFNPIQTQV
;
A
#
# COMPACT_ATOMS: atom_id res chain seq x y z
N PRO A 1 -23.75 -7.73 1.96
CA PRO A 1 -22.84 -8.22 0.90
C PRO A 1 -23.63 -8.51 -0.40
N SER A 2 -24.06 -7.47 -1.11
CA SER A 2 -24.62 -7.63 -2.45
C SER A 2 -23.47 -7.50 -3.43
N CYS A 3 -22.87 -8.63 -3.82
CA CYS A 3 -22.02 -8.69 -5.00
C CYS A 3 -22.84 -8.06 -6.14
N SER A 4 -22.37 -6.95 -6.69
CA SER A 4 -22.98 -6.29 -7.83
C SER A 4 -23.06 -7.34 -8.95
N SER A 5 -24.26 -7.67 -9.40
CA SER A 5 -24.52 -8.63 -10.49
C SER A 5 -24.12 -8.03 -11.86
N ARG A 6 -22.88 -7.54 -11.96
CA ARG A 6 -22.40 -6.67 -13.02
C ARG A 6 -20.94 -7.02 -13.34
N TRP A 7 -20.61 -6.94 -14.63
CA TRP A 7 -19.27 -7.21 -15.13
C TRP A 7 -18.41 -5.95 -15.04
N GLN A 8 -17.10 -6.12 -14.84
CA GLN A 8 -16.12 -5.01 -14.80
C GLN A 8 -16.06 -4.20 -16.10
N SER A 9 -16.47 -4.79 -17.22
CA SER A 9 -16.57 -4.12 -18.53
C SER A 9 -17.70 -3.10 -18.61
N MET A 10 -18.61 -3.07 -17.63
CA MET A 10 -19.70 -2.10 -17.58
C MET A 10 -19.25 -0.79 -16.94
N CYS A 11 -19.97 0.30 -17.23
CA CYS A 11 -19.62 1.60 -16.68
C CYS A 11 -19.72 1.62 -15.13
N PRO A 12 -18.71 2.14 -14.40
CA PRO A 12 -18.71 2.19 -12.93
C PRO A 12 -19.92 2.93 -12.35
N LEU A 13 -20.45 3.91 -13.10
CA LEU A 13 -21.62 4.70 -12.72
C LEU A 13 -22.90 3.86 -12.54
N ARG A 14 -22.95 2.62 -13.06
CA ARG A 14 -24.05 1.69 -12.78
C ARG A 14 -24.22 1.41 -11.30
N GLN A 15 -23.15 1.51 -10.52
CA GLN A 15 -23.17 1.25 -9.07
C GLN A 15 -24.08 2.22 -8.33
N PHE A 16 -24.27 3.43 -8.86
CA PHE A 16 -25.23 4.41 -8.36
C PHE A 16 -26.66 4.07 -8.82
N ARG A 17 -27.44 3.41 -7.96
CA ARG A 17 -28.85 3.03 -8.23
C ARG A 17 -29.78 4.20 -8.57
N LYS A 18 -29.40 5.43 -8.22
CA LYS A 18 -30.17 6.66 -8.47
C LYS A 18 -29.97 7.22 -9.88
N LEU A 19 -28.99 6.72 -10.65
CA LEU A 19 -28.75 7.18 -12.01
C LEU A 19 -29.68 6.42 -12.98
N PRO A 20 -30.43 7.12 -13.88
CA PRO A 20 -31.29 6.45 -14.84
C PRO A 20 -30.50 5.52 -15.76
N GLU A 21 -31.02 4.32 -16.01
CA GLU A 21 -30.30 3.31 -16.77
C GLU A 21 -30.08 3.70 -18.25
N GLU A 22 -31.00 4.50 -18.82
CA GLU A 22 -30.86 5.07 -20.17
C GLU A 22 -29.58 5.92 -20.30
N VAL A 23 -29.25 6.67 -19.24
CA VAL A 23 -28.07 7.55 -19.21
C VAL A 23 -26.80 6.70 -19.20
N VAL A 24 -26.73 5.65 -18.38
CA VAL A 24 -25.59 4.74 -18.36
C VAL A 24 -25.40 4.08 -19.73
N LYS A 25 -26.47 3.54 -20.33
CA LYS A 25 -26.40 2.88 -21.64
C LYS A 25 -25.88 3.83 -22.73
N LYS A 26 -26.22 5.12 -22.67
CA LYS A 26 -25.67 6.14 -23.58
C LYS A 26 -24.17 6.38 -23.35
N ILE A 27 -23.72 6.41 -22.10
CA ILE A 27 -22.29 6.54 -21.76
C ILE A 27 -21.51 5.33 -22.29
N GLU A 28 -22.00 4.12 -22.04
CA GLU A 28 -21.38 2.88 -22.54
C GLU A 28 -21.33 2.84 -24.07
N LYS A 29 -22.40 3.29 -24.75
CA LYS A 29 -22.44 3.38 -26.21
C LYS A 29 -21.39 4.34 -26.79
N LYS A 30 -20.95 5.34 -26.02
CA LYS A 30 -19.89 6.26 -26.45
C LYS A 30 -18.49 5.67 -26.32
N ASN A 31 -18.33 4.59 -25.56
CA ASN A 31 -17.07 3.93 -25.27
C ASN A 31 -15.96 4.92 -24.84
N PHE A 32 -16.35 5.92 -24.04
CA PHE A 32 -15.43 6.91 -23.51
C PHE A 32 -14.82 6.40 -22.19
N PRO A 33 -13.49 6.42 -22.02
CA PRO A 33 -12.85 5.94 -20.80
C PRO A 33 -13.39 6.65 -19.56
N PHE A 34 -13.67 5.90 -18.49
CA PHE A 34 -14.25 6.46 -17.27
C PHE A 34 -13.33 7.52 -16.63
N GLU A 35 -12.02 7.25 -16.57
CA GLU A 35 -11.03 8.18 -16.02
C GLU A 35 -11.02 9.55 -16.71
N ARG A 36 -11.37 9.61 -17.99
CA ARG A 36 -11.43 10.87 -18.75
C ARG A 36 -12.63 11.73 -18.36
N LEU A 37 -13.61 11.19 -17.63
CA LEU A 37 -14.74 11.98 -17.15
C LEU A 37 -14.35 12.95 -16.02
N TYR A 38 -13.22 12.70 -15.33
CA TYR A 38 -12.69 13.63 -14.33
C TYR A 38 -12.12 14.91 -14.95
N ASP A 39 -11.65 14.84 -16.20
CA ASP A 39 -11.09 16.00 -16.93
C ASP A 39 -12.19 16.97 -17.43
N LEU A 40 -13.45 16.52 -17.49
CA LEU A 40 -14.54 17.23 -18.17
C LEU A 40 -15.42 18.02 -17.21
N ASN A 41 -15.80 19.22 -17.63
CA ASN A 41 -16.79 20.01 -16.93
C ASN A 41 -18.21 19.46 -17.10
N HIS A 42 -19.12 19.83 -16.20
CA HIS A 42 -20.51 19.37 -16.23
C HIS A 42 -21.25 19.65 -17.56
N ASN A 43 -20.88 20.72 -18.28
CA ASN A 43 -21.47 21.04 -19.59
C ASN A 43 -20.96 20.08 -20.68
N GLU A 44 -19.64 19.86 -20.72
CA GLU A 44 -18.98 18.97 -21.69
C GLU A 44 -19.46 17.52 -21.51
N ILE A 45 -19.59 17.06 -20.26
CA ILE A 45 -20.19 15.76 -19.96
C ILE A 45 -21.62 15.67 -20.54
N GLY A 46 -22.42 16.72 -20.35
CA GLY A 46 -23.79 16.78 -20.86
C GLY A 46 -23.88 16.76 -22.39
N GLU A 47 -22.96 17.46 -23.07
CA GLU A 47 -22.85 17.47 -24.53
C GLU A 47 -22.37 16.12 -25.08
N LEU A 48 -21.38 15.50 -24.44
CA LEU A 48 -20.83 14.19 -24.82
C LEU A 48 -21.92 13.13 -24.93
N ILE A 49 -22.82 13.08 -23.95
CA ILE A 49 -23.94 12.13 -23.91
C ILE A 49 -25.19 12.62 -24.64
N ARG A 50 -25.17 13.83 -25.21
CA ARG A 50 -26.31 14.51 -25.84
C ARG A 50 -27.52 14.67 -24.90
N MET A 51 -27.26 14.89 -23.61
CA MET A 51 -28.26 15.12 -22.57
C MET A 51 -27.78 16.21 -21.60
N PRO A 52 -27.81 17.49 -21.99
CA PRO A 52 -27.22 18.59 -21.20
C PRO A 52 -27.83 18.71 -19.80
N LYS A 53 -29.13 18.38 -19.64
CA LYS A 53 -29.82 18.37 -18.33
C LYS A 53 -29.18 17.41 -17.32
N MET A 54 -28.60 16.30 -17.77
CA MET A 54 -28.00 15.28 -16.90
C MET A 54 -26.53 15.52 -16.58
N GLY A 55 -25.87 16.46 -17.26
CA GLY A 55 -24.43 16.70 -17.12
C GLY A 55 -24.00 17.01 -15.68
N LYS A 56 -24.75 17.87 -14.98
CA LYS A 56 -24.52 18.20 -13.56
C LYS A 56 -24.62 16.97 -12.64
N THR A 57 -25.63 16.12 -12.88
CA THR A 57 -25.86 14.92 -12.08
C THR A 57 -24.74 13.91 -12.29
N ILE A 58 -24.31 13.70 -13.52
CA ILE A 58 -23.22 12.76 -13.84
C ILE A 58 -21.90 13.26 -13.27
N HIS A 59 -21.59 14.54 -13.47
CA HIS A 59 -20.41 15.17 -12.88
C HIS A 59 -20.33 14.95 -11.37
N LYS A 60 -21.46 15.12 -10.66
CA LYS A 60 -21.56 14.80 -9.24
C LYS A 60 -21.24 13.34 -8.95
N TYR A 61 -21.83 12.39 -9.67
CA TYR A 61 -21.58 10.96 -9.43
C TYR A 61 -20.17 10.50 -9.77
N VAL A 62 -19.53 11.11 -10.76
CA VAL A 62 -18.11 10.88 -11.08
C VAL A 62 -17.23 11.27 -9.88
N HIS A 63 -17.48 12.44 -9.28
CA HIS A 63 -16.74 12.91 -8.11
C HIS A 63 -17.14 12.22 -6.79
N LEU A 64 -18.29 11.53 -6.75
CA LEU A 64 -18.67 10.65 -5.65
C LEU A 64 -18.07 9.25 -5.79
N PHE A 65 -17.49 8.91 -6.95
CA PHE A 65 -16.89 7.59 -7.12
C PHE A 65 -15.55 7.55 -6.38
N PRO A 66 -15.29 6.55 -5.51
CA PRO A 66 -14.05 6.51 -4.74
C PRO A 66 -12.84 6.46 -5.65
N LYS A 67 -11.91 7.39 -5.42
CA LYS A 67 -10.64 7.50 -6.12
C LYS A 67 -9.57 7.84 -5.10
N LEU A 68 -8.44 7.15 -5.15
CA LEU A 68 -7.30 7.36 -4.27
C LEU A 68 -6.11 7.76 -5.11
N GLU A 69 -5.43 8.83 -4.72
CA GLU A 69 -4.11 9.19 -5.22
C GLU A 69 -3.05 8.58 -4.32
N LEU A 70 -2.00 8.04 -4.94
CA LEU A 70 -0.96 7.29 -4.26
C LEU A 70 0.37 7.99 -4.52
N SER A 71 1.13 8.23 -3.45
CA SER A 71 2.53 8.64 -3.51
C SER A 71 3.36 7.68 -2.68
N VAL A 72 4.59 7.42 -3.11
CA VAL A 72 5.45 6.43 -2.46
C VAL A 72 6.84 7.01 -2.20
N HIS A 73 7.35 6.75 -1.01
CA HIS A 73 8.74 6.99 -0.65
C HIS A 73 9.41 5.66 -0.28
N LEU A 74 10.57 5.40 -0.88
CA LEU A 74 11.29 4.14 -0.75
C LEU A 74 12.58 4.36 0.05
N GLN A 75 12.79 3.50 1.05
CA GLN A 75 13.99 3.50 1.87
C GLN A 75 14.59 2.09 1.90
N PRO A 76 15.77 1.87 1.29
CA PRO A 76 16.44 0.59 1.37
C PRO A 76 16.99 0.34 2.79
N ILE A 77 16.56 -0.74 3.44
CA ILE A 77 16.97 -1.09 4.80
C ILE A 77 18.12 -2.10 4.77
N THR A 78 17.93 -3.15 3.98
CA THR A 78 18.96 -4.15 3.70
C THR A 78 18.98 -4.41 2.21
N ARG A 79 19.95 -5.19 1.75
CA ARG A 79 20.03 -5.60 0.35
C ARG A 79 18.84 -6.45 -0.12
N SER A 80 18.07 -7.04 0.80
CA SER A 80 16.92 -7.89 0.53
C SER A 80 15.58 -7.27 0.96
N THR A 81 15.57 -6.05 1.50
CA THR A 81 14.36 -5.47 2.11
C THR A 81 14.30 -3.97 1.91
N LEU A 82 13.20 -3.52 1.31
CA LEU A 82 12.84 -2.11 1.17
C LEU A 82 11.74 -1.76 2.16
N LYS A 83 11.90 -0.64 2.84
CA LYS A 83 10.80 0.03 3.54
C LYS A 83 10.08 0.91 2.53
N VAL A 84 8.77 0.77 2.49
CA VAL A 84 7.87 1.52 1.62
C VAL A 84 6.98 2.35 2.51
N GLU A 85 7.03 3.67 2.30
CA GLU A 85 6.12 4.64 2.90
C GLU A 85 5.12 5.05 1.81
N LEU A 86 3.92 4.48 1.86
CA LEU A 86 2.82 4.76 0.96
C LEU A 86 1.94 5.85 1.57
N THR A 87 1.85 7.00 0.91
CA THR A 87 0.88 8.04 1.22
C THR A 87 -0.35 7.87 0.35
N ILE A 88 -1.50 7.70 0.99
CA ILE A 88 -2.81 7.60 0.34
C ILE A 88 -3.58 8.89 0.58
N THR A 89 -3.93 9.57 -0.51
CA THR A 89 -4.72 10.80 -0.50
C THR A 89 -6.07 10.53 -1.14
N PRO A 90 -7.19 10.63 -0.39
CA PRO A 90 -8.52 10.46 -0.99
C PRO A 90 -8.87 11.62 -1.93
N ASP A 91 -9.16 11.31 -3.19
CA ASP A 91 -9.56 12.29 -4.22
C ASP A 91 -11.01 12.06 -4.67
N PHE A 92 -11.94 12.11 -3.72
CA PHE A 92 -13.37 12.01 -4.01
C PHE A 92 -14.21 12.71 -2.93
N GLN A 93 -15.44 13.05 -3.28
CA GLN A 93 -16.39 13.64 -2.37
C GLN A 93 -17.08 12.55 -1.54
N TRP A 94 -16.86 12.58 -0.23
CA TRP A 94 -17.56 11.67 0.67
C TRP A 94 -19.05 12.03 0.80
N ASP A 95 -19.90 11.03 0.62
CA ASP A 95 -21.34 11.09 0.89
C ASP A 95 -21.72 9.87 1.73
N GLU A 96 -22.14 10.07 2.98
CA GLU A 96 -22.52 8.99 3.89
C GLU A 96 -23.67 8.12 3.36
N LYS A 97 -24.54 8.66 2.50
CA LYS A 97 -25.66 7.89 1.90
C LYS A 97 -25.19 6.90 0.85
N VAL A 98 -24.00 7.13 0.30
CA VAL A 98 -23.39 6.32 -0.76
C VAL A 98 -22.31 5.42 -0.16
N HIS A 99 -21.38 6.03 0.59
CA HIS A 99 -20.19 5.38 1.10
C HIS A 99 -20.46 4.65 2.42
N GLY A 100 -21.33 5.21 3.25
CA GLY A 100 -21.58 4.74 4.62
C GLY A 100 -20.56 5.34 5.59
N SER A 101 -20.27 4.59 6.66
CA SER A 101 -19.36 5.04 7.72
C SER A 101 -17.87 4.84 7.39
N SER A 102 -17.56 3.89 6.51
CA SER A 102 -16.20 3.54 6.12
C SER A 102 -16.17 2.87 4.75
N GLU A 103 -15.07 3.08 4.03
CA GLU A 103 -14.74 2.43 2.77
C GLU A 103 -13.49 1.57 2.97
N ALA A 104 -13.51 0.38 2.37
CA ALA A 104 -12.49 -0.64 2.54
C ALA A 104 -11.70 -0.79 1.24
N PHE A 105 -10.38 -0.87 1.39
CA PHE A 105 -9.44 -1.05 0.30
C PHE A 105 -8.40 -2.11 0.66
N TRP A 106 -7.97 -2.86 -0.34
CA TRP A 106 -6.81 -3.73 -0.27
C TRP A 106 -5.63 -3.05 -0.93
N ILE A 107 -4.52 -2.97 -0.20
CA ILE A 107 -3.23 -2.55 -0.71
C ILE A 107 -2.49 -3.84 -1.07
N LEU A 108 -2.13 -3.99 -2.33
CA LEU A 108 -1.41 -5.14 -2.86
C LEU A 108 -0.10 -4.64 -3.45
N VAL A 109 1.01 -5.22 -3.03
CA VAL A 109 2.30 -5.00 -3.68
C VAL A 109 2.65 -6.23 -4.48
N GLU A 110 2.81 -6.03 -5.77
CA GLU A 110 3.04 -7.07 -6.75
C GLU A 110 4.42 -6.94 -7.38
N ASP A 111 4.93 -8.05 -7.89
CA ASP A 111 6.16 -8.11 -8.66
C ASP A 111 6.02 -7.50 -10.06
N VAL A 112 7.07 -7.61 -10.88
CA VAL A 112 7.12 -6.99 -12.22
C VAL A 112 6.06 -7.56 -13.16
N ASP A 113 5.75 -8.84 -12.99
CA ASP A 113 4.82 -9.58 -13.85
C ASP A 113 3.38 -9.58 -13.29
N SER A 114 3.16 -8.98 -12.11
CA SER A 114 1.88 -8.99 -11.39
C SER A 114 1.35 -10.40 -11.08
N GLU A 115 2.25 -11.37 -10.90
CA GLU A 115 1.92 -12.76 -10.60
C GLU A 115 2.03 -13.07 -9.10
N VAL A 116 2.98 -12.41 -8.43
CA VAL A 116 3.29 -12.66 -7.02
C VAL A 116 2.95 -11.44 -6.18
N ILE A 117 2.05 -11.64 -5.22
CA ILE A 117 1.80 -10.65 -4.17
C ILE A 117 2.92 -10.74 -3.13
N LEU A 118 3.79 -9.73 -3.12
CA LEU A 118 4.92 -9.60 -2.20
C LEU A 118 4.46 -9.14 -0.81
N HIS A 119 3.42 -8.31 -0.77
CA HIS A 119 2.83 -7.80 0.45
C HIS A 119 1.35 -7.46 0.20
N HIS A 120 0.50 -7.66 1.21
CA HIS A 120 -0.86 -7.15 1.19
C HIS A 120 -1.28 -6.64 2.56
N GLU A 121 -2.09 -5.59 2.56
CA GLU A 121 -2.64 -4.99 3.77
C GLU A 121 -4.06 -4.50 3.53
N TYR A 122 -4.90 -4.59 4.57
CA TYR A 122 -6.26 -4.09 4.55
C TYR A 122 -6.33 -2.66 5.10
N PHE A 123 -6.72 -1.71 4.25
CA PHE A 123 -6.85 -0.31 4.58
C PHE A 123 -8.32 0.09 4.72
N LEU A 124 -8.70 0.64 5.87
CA LEU A 124 -10.05 1.10 6.15
C LEU A 124 -10.10 2.62 6.28
N LEU A 125 -10.63 3.29 5.25
CA LEU A 125 -10.85 4.72 5.24
C LEU A 125 -12.17 5.05 5.97
N LYS A 126 -12.10 5.80 7.06
CA LYS A 126 -13.29 6.24 7.81
C LYS A 126 -13.75 7.61 7.32
N ALA A 127 -15.06 7.85 7.34
CA ALA A 127 -15.67 9.11 6.90
C ALA A 127 -15.03 10.37 7.53
N LYS A 128 -14.63 10.27 8.80
CA LYS A 128 -14.02 11.39 9.55
C LYS A 128 -12.67 11.83 9.00
N TYR A 129 -11.95 10.93 8.34
CA TYR A 129 -10.60 11.15 7.82
C TYR A 129 -10.60 11.20 6.29
N ALA A 130 -11.77 11.33 5.65
CA ALA A 130 -11.90 11.26 4.20
C ALA A 130 -11.18 12.38 3.43
N GLN A 131 -10.69 13.43 4.11
CA GLN A 131 -9.91 14.51 3.51
C GLN A 131 -8.45 14.51 3.97
N ASP A 132 -8.09 13.59 4.86
CA ASP A 132 -6.75 13.53 5.43
C ASP A 132 -5.88 12.56 4.63
N GLU A 133 -4.58 12.86 4.57
CA GLU A 133 -3.59 11.94 4.02
C GLU A 133 -3.30 10.81 5.00
N HIS A 134 -3.18 9.59 4.49
CA HIS A 134 -2.90 8.40 5.29
C HIS A 134 -1.53 7.85 4.93
N LEU A 135 -0.63 7.83 5.91
CA LEU A 135 0.69 7.23 5.75
C LEU A 135 0.66 5.78 6.21
N ILE A 136 1.04 4.86 5.33
CA ILE A 136 1.11 3.42 5.58
C ILE A 136 2.54 2.98 5.31
N THR A 137 3.15 2.32 6.30
CA THR A 137 4.54 1.89 6.23
C THR A 137 4.61 0.38 6.32
N PHE A 138 5.18 -0.25 5.30
CA PHE A 138 5.43 -1.69 5.26
C PHE A 138 6.78 -2.01 4.64
N PHE A 139 7.18 -3.27 4.72
CA PHE A 139 8.44 -3.75 4.15
C PHE A 139 8.16 -4.76 3.05
N VAL A 140 8.89 -4.65 1.95
CA VAL A 140 8.79 -5.56 0.80
C VAL A 140 10.14 -6.21 0.51
N PRO A 141 10.15 -7.51 0.17
CA PRO A 141 11.38 -8.20 -0.18
C PRO A 141 11.87 -7.75 -1.57
N VAL A 142 13.20 -7.70 -1.71
CA VAL A 142 13.87 -7.50 -2.99
C VAL A 142 14.73 -8.72 -3.28
N PHE A 143 14.56 -9.27 -4.47
CA PHE A 143 15.28 -10.45 -4.93
C PHE A 143 16.40 -10.07 -5.91
N GLU A 144 17.37 -10.97 -6.05
CA GLU A 144 18.34 -10.89 -7.14
C GLU A 144 17.97 -11.87 -8.27
N PRO A 145 18.01 -11.44 -9.54
CA PRO A 145 18.41 -10.10 -10.01
C PRO A 145 17.40 -9.00 -9.64
N LEU A 146 17.88 -7.78 -9.37
CA LEU A 146 17.04 -6.64 -8.97
C LEU A 146 15.99 -6.35 -10.06
N PRO A 147 14.68 -6.46 -9.75
CA PRO A 147 13.63 -6.14 -10.71
C PRO A 147 13.66 -4.64 -11.10
N PRO A 148 13.17 -4.27 -12.29
CA PRO A 148 13.12 -2.86 -12.70
C PRO A 148 12.13 -2.03 -11.88
N GLN A 149 11.01 -2.63 -11.46
CA GLN A 149 9.94 -1.98 -10.70
C GLN A 149 9.04 -3.00 -10.00
N TYR A 150 8.31 -2.55 -8.99
CA TYR A 150 7.13 -3.24 -8.46
C TYR A 150 5.86 -2.43 -8.74
N PHE A 151 4.71 -3.02 -8.50
CA PHE A 151 3.43 -2.33 -8.58
C PHE A 151 2.74 -2.31 -7.23
N ILE A 152 2.32 -1.12 -6.80
CA ILE A 152 1.39 -0.99 -5.68
C ILE A 152 0.01 -0.80 -6.28
N ARG A 153 -0.89 -1.76 -6.07
CA ARG A 153 -2.29 -1.70 -6.49
C ARG A 153 -3.18 -1.54 -5.27
N VAL A 154 -3.97 -0.48 -5.24
CA VAL A 154 -4.97 -0.25 -4.21
C VAL A 154 -6.35 -0.44 -4.83
N VAL A 155 -7.09 -1.43 -4.37
CA VAL A 155 -8.40 -1.81 -4.92
C VAL A 155 -9.48 -1.70 -3.85
N SER A 156 -10.67 -1.23 -4.21
CA SER A 156 -11.80 -1.25 -3.27
C SER A 156 -12.33 -2.67 -3.06
N ASP A 157 -12.68 -3.01 -1.82
CA ASP A 157 -13.33 -4.29 -1.50
C ASP A 157 -14.81 -4.32 -1.98
N ARG A 158 -15.43 -3.14 -2.15
CA ARG A 158 -16.86 -3.01 -2.45
C ARG A 158 -17.15 -2.46 -3.85
N TRP A 159 -16.32 -1.53 -4.31
CA TRP A 159 -16.56 -0.82 -5.57
C TRP A 159 -15.87 -1.52 -6.73
N LEU A 160 -16.65 -1.87 -7.76
CA LEU A 160 -16.11 -2.37 -9.01
C LEU A 160 -15.41 -1.27 -9.77
N SER A 161 -14.30 -1.62 -10.43
CA SER A 161 -13.49 -0.71 -11.25
C SER A 161 -12.96 0.50 -10.46
N CYS A 162 -12.84 0.34 -9.14
CA CYS A 162 -12.17 1.28 -8.25
C CYS A 162 -10.81 0.68 -7.90
N GLU A 163 -9.83 0.97 -8.75
CA GLU A 163 -8.45 0.57 -8.54
C GLU A 163 -7.51 1.71 -8.94
N THR A 164 -6.45 1.89 -8.17
CA THR A 164 -5.33 2.76 -8.52
C THR A 164 -4.06 1.91 -8.50
N GLN A 165 -3.28 1.96 -9.58
CA GLN A 165 -2.00 1.26 -9.68
C GLN A 165 -0.87 2.28 -9.80
N LEU A 166 0.15 2.13 -8.94
CA LEU A 166 1.33 2.97 -8.90
C LEU A 166 2.58 2.13 -9.22
N PRO A 167 3.27 2.37 -10.34
CA PRO A 167 4.56 1.74 -10.62
C PRO A 167 5.67 2.33 -9.74
N VAL A 168 6.39 1.46 -9.06
CA VAL A 168 7.47 1.80 -8.13
C VAL A 168 8.80 1.45 -8.78
N SER A 169 9.46 2.44 -9.39
CA SER A 169 10.70 2.24 -10.14
C SER A 169 11.92 2.09 -9.23
N PHE A 170 12.77 1.10 -9.52
CA PHE A 170 14.04 0.86 -8.81
C PHE A 170 15.27 1.33 -9.61
N ARG A 171 15.09 2.05 -10.73
CA ARG A 171 16.20 2.47 -11.61
C ARG A 171 17.29 3.29 -10.92
N HIS A 172 16.93 4.08 -9.92
CA HIS A 172 17.86 4.93 -9.16
C HIS A 172 18.04 4.43 -7.72
N LEU A 173 17.63 3.20 -7.43
CA LEU A 173 17.72 2.62 -6.11
C LEU A 173 19.16 2.13 -5.86
N ILE A 174 19.80 2.69 -4.85
CA ILE A 174 21.11 2.23 -4.37
C ILE A 174 20.86 1.32 -3.17
N LEU A 175 21.11 0.03 -3.34
CA LEU A 175 21.02 -0.92 -2.23
C LEU A 175 22.25 -0.81 -1.32
N PRO A 176 22.10 -1.03 0.01
CA PRO A 176 23.22 -1.03 0.92
C PRO A 176 24.13 -2.23 0.62
N GLU A 177 25.40 -2.12 1.02
CA GLU A 177 26.33 -3.24 0.93
C GLU A 177 25.85 -4.43 1.77
N LYS A 178 26.21 -5.64 1.34
CA LYS A 178 25.91 -6.84 2.12
C LYS A 178 26.70 -6.77 3.43
N TYR A 179 26.01 -6.99 4.56
CA TYR A 179 26.68 -7.01 5.86
C TYR A 179 27.78 -8.09 5.86
N PRO A 180 28.93 -7.81 6.49
CA PRO A 180 29.94 -8.83 6.71
C PRO A 180 29.32 -9.97 7.55
N PRO A 181 29.78 -11.22 7.36
CA PRO A 181 29.33 -12.31 8.22
C PRO A 181 29.60 -11.96 9.69
N PRO A 182 28.71 -12.35 10.62
CA PRO A 182 28.96 -12.14 12.04
C PRO A 182 30.23 -12.90 12.46
N THR A 183 30.96 -12.34 13.43
CA THR A 183 32.15 -13.00 13.99
C THR A 183 31.75 -14.35 14.59
N GLU A 184 32.43 -15.41 14.17
CA GLU A 184 32.17 -16.75 14.70
C GLU A 184 32.48 -16.81 16.19
N LEU A 185 31.61 -17.49 16.93
CA LEU A 185 31.85 -17.77 18.35
C LEU A 185 32.85 -18.92 18.43
N LEU A 186 34.05 -18.62 18.92
CA LEU A 186 35.12 -19.59 19.07
C LEU A 186 34.80 -20.54 20.22
N ASP A 187 35.08 -21.82 20.03
CA ASP A 187 34.97 -22.84 21.09
C ASP A 187 36.16 -22.71 22.05
N LEU A 188 36.11 -21.64 22.86
CA LEU A 188 37.11 -21.33 23.87
C LEU A 188 36.80 -22.07 25.17
N GLN A 189 37.84 -22.36 25.94
CA GLN A 189 37.68 -22.85 27.30
C GLN A 189 36.99 -21.77 28.15
N PRO A 190 35.86 -22.08 28.83
CA PRO A 190 35.12 -21.10 29.61
C PRO A 190 36.02 -20.37 30.60
N LEU A 191 36.01 -19.03 30.56
CA LEU A 191 36.89 -18.23 31.39
C LEU A 191 36.42 -18.28 32.85
N PRO A 192 37.26 -18.66 33.83
CA PRO A 192 36.86 -18.65 35.23
C PRO A 192 36.80 -17.22 35.77
N VAL A 193 36.01 -16.99 36.83
CA VAL A 193 35.92 -15.68 37.50
C VAL A 193 37.29 -15.17 37.98
N SER A 194 38.20 -16.09 38.34
CA SER A 194 39.57 -15.79 38.74
C SER A 194 40.44 -15.16 37.65
N ALA A 195 39.98 -15.13 36.39
CA ALA A 195 40.66 -14.42 35.31
C ALA A 195 40.62 -12.88 35.46
N LEU A 196 39.77 -12.34 36.35
CA LEU A 196 39.65 -10.89 36.61
C LEU A 196 40.87 -10.30 37.34
N ARG A 197 41.69 -11.12 38.02
CA ARG A 197 42.92 -10.72 38.72
C ARG A 197 42.71 -9.62 39.78
N ASN A 198 41.51 -9.52 40.35
CA ASN A 198 41.18 -8.54 41.39
C ASN A 198 40.12 -9.13 42.32
N SER A 199 40.49 -9.38 43.57
CA SER A 199 39.64 -10.02 44.57
C SER A 199 38.35 -9.25 44.86
N ALA A 200 38.36 -7.92 44.74
CA ALA A 200 37.16 -7.11 44.92
C ALA A 200 36.15 -7.30 43.79
N PHE A 201 36.61 -7.55 42.56
CA PHE A 201 35.74 -7.82 41.41
C PHE A 201 35.32 -9.28 41.34
N GLU A 202 36.20 -10.21 41.69
CA GLU A 202 35.89 -11.63 41.81
C GLU A 202 34.78 -11.87 42.84
N GLY A 203 34.84 -11.17 43.98
CA GLY A 203 33.83 -11.24 45.04
C GLY A 203 32.40 -10.89 44.59
N LEU A 204 32.24 -10.15 43.48
CA LEU A 204 30.91 -9.80 42.94
C LEU A 204 30.25 -10.95 42.17
N TYR A 205 31.05 -11.88 41.65
CA TYR A 205 30.61 -12.92 40.71
C TYR A 205 30.82 -14.34 41.21
N GLN A 206 31.76 -14.57 42.14
CA GLN A 206 32.13 -15.89 42.66
C GLN A 206 30.95 -16.71 43.18
N ASP A 207 29.95 -16.06 43.79
CA ASP A 207 28.78 -16.73 44.38
C ASP A 207 27.63 -16.94 43.38
N LYS A 208 27.76 -16.39 42.16
CA LYS A 208 26.72 -16.44 41.11
C LYS A 208 27.02 -17.48 40.06
N PHE A 209 28.26 -17.51 39.56
CA PHE A 209 28.67 -18.46 38.53
C PHE A 209 30.18 -18.72 38.59
N PRO A 210 30.63 -19.96 38.31
CA PRO A 210 32.05 -20.31 38.33
C PRO A 210 32.80 -19.89 37.05
N PHE A 211 32.12 -19.84 35.91
CA PHE A 211 32.68 -19.50 34.60
C PHE A 211 31.83 -18.47 33.87
N PHE A 212 32.48 -17.62 33.10
CA PHE A 212 31.84 -16.71 32.15
C PHE A 212 31.24 -17.47 30.98
N ASN A 213 30.23 -16.87 30.35
CA ASN A 213 29.64 -17.46 29.15
C ASN A 213 30.59 -17.35 27.94
N PRO A 214 30.33 -18.06 26.83
CA PRO A 214 31.22 -18.06 25.66
C PRO A 214 31.45 -16.67 25.05
N ILE A 215 30.45 -15.78 25.05
CA ILE A 215 30.58 -14.42 24.54
C ILE A 215 31.56 -13.63 25.43
N GLN A 216 31.36 -13.67 26.75
CA GLN A 216 32.24 -13.03 27.72
C GLN A 216 33.64 -13.63 27.77
N THR A 217 33.78 -14.91 27.38
CA THR A 217 35.08 -15.59 27.26
C THR A 217 35.83 -15.15 26.01
N GLN A 218 35.11 -14.80 24.94
CA GLN A 218 35.68 -14.37 23.66
C GLN A 218 35.96 -12.85 23.56
N VAL A 219 35.21 -12.03 24.30
CA VAL A 219 35.37 -10.56 24.37
C VAL A 219 36.49 -10.18 25.32
#